data_AF-A0A0F9QY91-F1
#
_entry.id   AF-A0A0F9QY91-F1
#
_cell.length_a   1.000
_cell.length_b   1.000
_cell.length_c   1.000
_cell.angle_alpha   90.00
_cell.angle_beta   90.00
_cell.angle_gamma   90.00
#
_symmetry.space_group_name_H-M   'P 1'
#
loop_
_entity.id
_entity.type
_entity.pdbx_description
1 polymer ?
#
loop_
_entity_poly.entity_id
_entity_poly.type
_entity_poly.pdbx_seq_one_letter_code
_entity_poly.pdbx_strand_id
1 'polypeptide(L)' 'MEMNLVEIRKKGIEALNNALGPVGMVRFLHQFESGAGDYTKERNLWLKDYDLDSITEELKKKE' A
#
# COMPACT_ATOMS: atom_id res chain seq x y z
N MET A 1 -30.99 -2.55 8.13
CA MET A 1 -29.99 -3.62 8.38
C MET A 1 -28.78 -2.95 8.98
N GLU A 2 -28.30 -3.46 10.11
CA GLU A 2 -27.08 -2.97 10.74
C GLU A 2 -25.87 -3.43 9.92
N MET A 3 -24.84 -2.59 9.84
CA MET A 3 -23.63 -2.92 9.08
C MET A 3 -22.84 -3.99 9.81
N ASN A 4 -22.31 -4.97 9.08
CA ASN A 4 -21.39 -5.94 9.65
C ASN A 4 -19.99 -5.31 9.84
N LEU A 5 -19.11 -6.02 10.57
CA LEU A 5 -17.77 -5.54 10.89
C LEU A 5 -16.91 -5.24 9.65
N VAL A 6 -17.07 -5.99 8.57
CA VAL A 6 -16.34 -5.78 7.32
C VAL A 6 -16.80 -4.50 6.63
N GLU A 7 -18.11 -4.26 6.61
CA GLU A 7 -18.70 -3.04 6.04
C GLU A 7 -18.29 -1.80 6.84
N ILE A 8 -18.27 -1.89 8.17
CA ILE A 8 -17.77 -0.82 9.05
C ILE A 8 -16.29 -0.53 8.76
N ARG A 9 -15.44 -1.56 8.69
CA ARG A 9 -14.01 -1.39 8.41
C ARG A 9 -13.78 -0.75 7.03
N LYS A 10 -14.51 -1.20 6.01
CA LYS A 10 -14.40 -0.65 4.65
C LYS A 10 -14.78 0.83 4.61
N LYS A 11 -15.92 1.21 5.21
CA LYS A 11 -16.33 2.62 5.29
C LYS A 11 -15.36 3.48 6.11
N GLY A 12 -14.80 2.92 7.18
CA GLY A 12 -13.79 3.61 7.98
C GLY A 12 -12.52 3.92 7.18
N ILE A 13 -12.01 2.95 6.42
CA ILE A 13 -10.84 3.14 5.54
C ILE A 13 -11.14 4.19 4.46
N GLU A 14 -12.31 4.13 3.84
CA GLU A 14 -12.73 5.11 2.83
C GLU A 14 -12.82 6.53 3.39
N ALA A 15 -13.41 6.70 4.58
CA ALA A 15 -13.48 7.98 5.25
C ALA A 15 -12.10 8.55 5.60
N LEU A 16 -11.18 7.70 6.08
CA LEU A 16 -9.79 8.09 6.36
C LEU A 16 -9.07 8.52 5.08
N ASN A 17 -9.22 7.78 3.97
CA ASN A 17 -8.63 8.14 2.69
C ASN A 17 -9.15 9.49 2.18
N ASN A 18 -10.46 9.73 2.28
CA ASN A 18 -11.06 10.98 1.83
C ASN A 18 -10.60 12.19 2.66
N ALA A 19 -10.38 12.01 3.96
CA ALA A 19 -9.97 13.09 4.86
C ALA A 19 -8.45 13.37 4.84
N LEU A 20 -7.63 12.33 4.72
CA LEU A 20 -6.18 12.42 4.93
C LEU A 20 -5.36 12.19 3.66
N GLY A 21 -6.00 11.75 2.57
CA GLY A 21 -5.33 11.17 1.42
C GLY A 21 -4.70 9.80 1.73
N PRO A 22 -4.20 9.09 0.71
CA PRO A 22 -3.70 7.73 0.86
C PRO A 22 -2.49 7.64 1.80
N VAL A 23 -1.58 8.61 1.75
CA VAL A 23 -0.38 8.64 2.61
C VAL A 23 -0.75 8.90 4.06
N GLY A 24 -1.65 9.86 4.32
CA GLY A 24 -2.09 10.19 5.67
C GLY A 24 -2.90 9.06 6.31
N MET A 25 -3.77 8.42 5.53
CA MET A 25 -4.51 7.23 5.94
C MET A 25 -3.58 6.10 6.40
N VAL A 26 -2.59 5.71 5.59
CA VAL A 26 -1.65 4.63 5.95
C VAL A 26 -0.87 4.96 7.24
N ARG A 27 -0.39 6.20 7.37
CA ARG A 27 0.30 6.65 8.59
C ARG A 27 -0.59 6.60 9.82
N PHE A 28 -1.86 6.98 9.69
CA PHE A 28 -2.84 6.87 10.78
C PHE A 28 -3.05 5.41 11.19
N LEU A 29 -3.26 4.51 10.23
CA LEU A 29 -3.44 3.07 10.54
C LEU A 29 -2.23 2.49 11.27
N HIS A 30 -1.00 2.85 10.87
CA HIS A 30 0.23 2.41 11.54
C HIS A 30 0.38 2.90 12.99
N GLN A 31 -0.39 3.89 13.45
CA GLN A 31 -0.38 4.31 14.87
C GLN A 31 -1.08 3.30 15.78
N PHE A 32 -2.01 2.51 15.23
CA PHE A 32 -2.87 1.60 16.00
C PHE A 32 -2.64 0.12 15.63
N GLU A 33 -2.12 -0.13 14.43
CA GLU A 33 -1.77 -1.47 13.97
C GLU A 33 -0.24 -1.59 13.91
N SER A 34 0.31 -2.53 14.67
CA SER A 34 1.67 -3.02 14.44
C SER A 34 1.64 -3.80 13.13
N GLY A 35 1.94 -3.14 12.01
CA GLY A 35 2.08 -3.81 10.73
C GLY A 35 3.02 -5.02 10.85
N ALA A 36 2.75 -6.06 10.09
CA ALA A 36 3.60 -7.25 10.01
C ALA A 36 4.37 -7.23 8.69
N GLY A 37 5.56 -7.85 8.69
CA GLY A 37 6.42 -7.96 7.51
C GLY A 37 7.70 -7.15 7.63
N ASP A 38 8.70 -7.56 6.86
CA ASP A 38 9.99 -6.88 6.76
C ASP A 38 10.17 -6.46 5.31
N TYR A 39 9.58 -5.32 4.95
CA TYR A 39 9.62 -4.83 3.57
C TYR A 39 11.05 -4.72 3.04
N THR A 40 12.03 -4.41 3.90
CA THR A 40 13.44 -4.36 3.47
C THR A 40 13.92 -5.72 3.00
N LYS A 41 13.63 -6.79 3.74
CA LYS A 41 13.96 -8.16 3.33
C LYS A 41 13.13 -8.62 2.14
N GLU A 42 11.83 -8.36 2.15
CA GLU A 42 10.91 -8.79 1.09
C GLU A 42 11.20 -8.08 -0.23
N ARG A 43 11.52 -6.77 -0.20
CA ARG A 43 11.93 -5.99 -1.37
C ARG A 43 13.13 -6.60 -2.07
N ASN A 44 14.10 -7.11 -1.32
CA ASN A 44 15.26 -7.78 -1.90
C ASN A 44 14.86 -9.05 -2.64
N LEU A 45 13.84 -9.79 -2.18
CA LEU A 45 13.34 -10.99 -2.88
C LEU A 45 12.59 -10.63 -4.16
N TRP A 46 11.80 -9.55 -4.15
CA TRP A 46 10.96 -9.15 -5.28
C TRP A 46 11.74 -8.42 -6.38
N LEU A 47 12.73 -7.61 -5.99
CA LEU A 47 13.47 -6.75 -6.90
C LEU A 47 14.88 -7.27 -7.24
N LYS A 48 15.27 -8.47 -6.78
CA LYS A 48 16.60 -9.04 -7.07
C LYS A 48 16.94 -9.10 -8.57
N ASP A 49 15.93 -9.26 -9.41
CA ASP A 49 16.09 -9.44 -10.86
C ASP A 49 15.78 -8.15 -11.64
N TYR A 50 15.46 -7.05 -10.95
CA TYR A 50 15.20 -5.76 -11.57
C TYR A 50 16.45 -4.89 -11.50
N ASP A 51 16.97 -4.53 -12.66
CA ASP A 51 18.01 -3.51 -12.81
C ASP A 51 17.40 -2.22 -13.36
N LEU A 52 18.10 -1.10 -13.20
CA LEU A 52 17.59 0.20 -13.64
C LEU A 52 17.44 0.27 -15.17
N ASP A 53 18.34 -0.37 -15.91
CA ASP A 53 18.32 -0.34 -17.37
C ASP A 53 17.11 -1.13 -17.90
N SER A 54 16.82 -2.32 -17.35
CA SER A 54 15.63 -3.10 -17.71
C SER A 54 14.33 -2.36 -17.41
N ILE A 55 14.24 -1.66 -16.26
CA ILE A 55 13.09 -0.81 -15.94
C ILE A 55 12.93 0.32 -16.97
N THR A 56 14.02 0.99 -17.35
CA THR A 56 13.94 2.09 -18.33
C THR A 56 13.56 1.61 -19.72
N GLU A 57 14.01 0.43 -20.13
CA GLU A 57 13.63 -0.17 -21.42
C GLU A 57 12.17 -0.60 -21.46
N GLU A 58 11.61 -1.11 -20.36
CA GLU A 58 10.18 -1.42 -20.28
C GLU A 58 9.29 -0.17 -20.37
N LEU A 59 9.71 0.93 -19.73
CA LEU A 59 8.99 2.21 -19.80
C LEU A 59 8.93 2.74 -21.24
N LYS A 60 10.06 2.75 -21.96
CA LYS A 60 10.13 3.20 -23.35
C LYS A 60 9.28 2.35 -24.31
N LYS A 61 9.10 1.06 -24.03
CA LYS A 61 8.27 0.15 -24.87
C LYS A 61 6.76 0.35 -24.67
N LYS A 62 6.37 1.00 -23.57
CA LYS A 62 4.97 1.22 -23.20
C LYS A 62 4.43 2.56 -23.70
N GLU A 63 5.31 3.47 -24.11
CA GLU A 63 4.99 4.69 -24.86
C GLU A 63 4.81 4.38 -26.35
#